data_AF-A0A1S8WYI6-F1
#
_entry.id   AF-A0A1S8WYI6-F1
#
_cell.length_a   1.000
_cell.length_b   1.000
_cell.length_c   1.000
_cell.angle_alpha   90.00
_cell.angle_beta   90.00
_cell.angle_gamma   90.00
#
_symmetry.space_group_name_H-M   'P 1'
#
loop_
_entity.id
_entity.type
_entity.pdbx_description
1 polymer ?
#
loop_
_entity_poly.entity_id
_entity_poly.type
_entity_poly.pdbx_seq_one_letter_code
_entity_poly.pdbx_strand_id
1 'polypeptide(L)'
;MSVMITPCESVPCTLYKGEMASIDISFRADADVSTGLATVRANYGNFAVRFPQLEGNICDYLERSCPIFAGGAYTYSFSSVLDRLIP
;
A
#
# COMPACT_ATOMS: atom_id res chain seq x y z
N MET A 1 8.18 9.96 8.52
CA MET A 1 7.06 9.22 7.91
C MET A 1 6.83 9.77 6.52
N SER A 2 6.63 8.90 5.54
CA SER A 2 6.60 9.27 4.13
C SER A 2 5.79 8.23 3.34
N VAL A 3 5.27 8.67 2.19
CA VAL A 3 4.65 7.80 1.20
C VAL A 3 5.39 8.03 -0.11
N MET A 4 5.90 6.95 -0.70
CA MET A 4 6.51 6.97 -2.02
C MET A 4 5.69 6.10 -2.96
N ILE A 5 5.50 6.57 -4.19
CA ILE A 5 4.75 5.85 -5.22
C ILE A 5 5.62 5.80 -6.47
N THR A 6 5.93 4.61 -6.97
CA THR A 6 6.70 4.42 -8.21
C THR A 6 5.73 4.15 -9.36
N PRO A 7 5.87 4.82 -10.52
CA PRO A 7 7.00 5.65 -10.99
C PRO A 7 6.84 7.17 -10.78
N CYS A 8 6.13 7.61 -9.75
CA CYS A 8 5.79 9.03 -9.60
C CYS A 8 6.91 9.85 -8.97
N GLU A 9 7.38 10.87 -9.69
CA GLU A 9 8.38 11.83 -9.21
C GLU A 9 7.78 13.21 -8.85
N SER A 10 6.50 13.44 -9.18
CA SER A 10 5.80 14.70 -8.88
C SER A 10 4.29 14.49 -8.68
N VAL A 11 3.61 15.54 -8.21
CA VAL A 11 2.16 15.57 -8.03
C VAL A 11 1.56 16.52 -9.08
N PRO A 12 0.54 16.10 -9.87
CA PRO A 12 -0.20 14.84 -9.77
C PRO A 12 0.59 13.60 -10.23
N CYS A 13 0.40 12.50 -9.51
CA CYS A 13 1.02 11.21 -9.81
C CYS A 13 0.24 10.49 -10.91
N THR A 14 0.92 10.21 -12.03
CA THR A 14 0.32 9.47 -13.16
C THR A 14 0.79 8.02 -13.10
N LEU A 15 -0.17 7.10 -13.07
CA LEU A 15 0.07 5.66 -13.13
C LEU A 15 -0.51 5.09 -14.42
N TYR A 16 0.16 4.08 -14.98
CA TYR A 16 -0.18 3.53 -16.29
C TYR A 16 -0.82 2.15 -16.17
N LYS A 17 -1.95 1.97 -16.86
CA LYS A 17 -2.67 0.68 -16.89
C LYS A 17 -1.83 -0.39 -17.59
N GLY A 18 -1.77 -1.58 -17.03
CA GLY A 18 -0.95 -2.69 -17.50
C GLY A 18 0.53 -2.57 -17.13
N GLU A 19 0.92 -1.54 -16.39
CA GLU A 19 2.29 -1.37 -15.88
C GLU A 19 2.35 -1.61 -14.38
N MET A 20 3.55 -1.90 -13.90
CA MET A 20 3.82 -2.09 -12.48
C MET A 20 3.83 -0.74 -11.76
N ALA A 21 3.06 -0.66 -10.67
CA ALA A 21 3.11 0.43 -9.73
C ALA A 21 3.48 -0.12 -8.34
N SER A 22 4.22 0.68 -7.59
CA SER A 22 4.63 0.32 -6.23
C SER A 22 4.31 1.45 -5.26
N ILE A 23 4.02 1.09 -4.02
CA ILE A 23 3.82 2.03 -2.92
C ILE A 23 4.65 1.58 -1.71
N ASP A 24 5.37 2.54 -1.14
CA ASP A 24 6.14 2.38 0.08
C ASP A 24 5.63 3.37 1.13
N ILE A 25 5.17 2.86 2.27
CA ILE A 25 4.60 3.65 3.35
C ILE A 25 5.46 3.47 4.59
N SER A 26 6.19 4.52 4.96
CA SER A 26 6.97 4.56 6.19
C SER A 26 6.16 5.19 7.32
N PHE A 27 5.81 4.39 8.32
CA PHE A 27 4.97 4.79 9.46
C PHE A 27 5.62 4.42 10.80
N ARG A 28 5.09 5.03 11.87
CA ARG A 28 5.37 4.63 13.25
C ARG A 28 4.12 3.99 13.81
N ALA A 29 4.25 2.81 14.41
CA ALA A 29 3.10 2.15 15.01
C ALA A 29 2.72 2.84 16.33
N ASP A 30 1.42 3.09 16.52
CA ASP A 30 0.92 3.69 17.77
C ASP A 30 0.53 2.63 18.81
N ALA A 31 0.32 1.38 18.38
CA ALA A 31 -0.05 0.25 19.22
C ALA A 31 0.60 -1.04 18.72
N ASP A 32 0.62 -2.07 19.58
CA ASP A 32 1.06 -3.41 19.22
C ASP A 32 0.03 -4.07 18.29
N VAL A 33 0.50 -4.65 17.19
CA VAL A 33 -0.32 -5.37 16.20
C VAL A 33 0.31 -6.73 15.91
N SER A 34 -0.36 -7.80 16.33
CA SER A 34 0.08 -9.18 16.12
C SER A 34 -0.36 -9.75 14.78
N THR A 35 -1.55 -9.39 14.32
CA THR A 35 -2.09 -9.66 12.99
C THR A 35 -2.92 -8.46 12.55
N GLY A 36 -2.85 -8.09 11.28
CA GLY A 36 -3.59 -6.95 10.76
C GLY A 36 -3.98 -7.18 9.31
N LEU A 37 -5.18 -6.75 8.93
CA LEU A 37 -5.59 -6.73 7.53
C LEU A 37 -5.17 -5.39 6.92
N ALA A 38 -4.28 -5.44 5.93
CA ALA A 38 -4.11 -4.32 5.02
C ALA A 38 -5.33 -4.28 4.10
N THR A 39 -5.91 -3.10 3.86
CA THR A 39 -6.95 -2.92 2.85
C THR A 39 -6.65 -1.68 2.05
N VAL A 40 -6.84 -1.77 0.73
CA VAL A 40 -6.64 -0.65 -0.17
C VAL A 40 -7.93 -0.38 -0.92
N ARG A 41 -8.39 0.87 -0.81
CA ARG A 41 -9.60 1.36 -1.47
C ARG A 41 -9.23 2.58 -2.29
N ALA A 42 -9.62 2.61 -3.55
CA ALA A 42 -9.52 3.80 -4.39
C ALA A 42 -10.91 4.32 -4.72
N ASN A 43 -11.00 5.64 -4.87
CA ASN A 43 -12.17 6.29 -5.44
C ASN A 43 -11.78 6.83 -6.82
N TYR A 44 -12.45 6.33 -7.86
CA TYR A 44 -12.29 6.80 -9.23
C TYR A 44 -13.59 7.51 -9.66
N GLY A 45 -13.57 8.85 -9.63
CA GLY A 45 -14.80 9.64 -9.78
C GLY A 45 -15.82 9.27 -8.69
N ASN A 46 -16.96 8.71 -9.10
CA ASN A 46 -18.02 8.25 -8.20
C ASN A 46 -17.97 6.74 -7.91
N PHE A 47 -16.95 6.01 -8.38
CA PHE A 47 -16.83 4.57 -8.21
C PHE A 47 -15.79 4.23 -7.14
N ALA A 48 -16.17 3.39 -6.17
CA ALA A 48 -15.23 2.78 -5.24
C ALA A 48 -14.64 1.51 -5.89
N VAL A 49 -13.33 1.52 -6.10
CA VAL A 49 -12.57 0.37 -6.61
C VAL A 49 -11.88 -0.31 -5.42
N ARG A 50 -12.10 -1.61 -5.30
CA ARG A 50 -11.34 -2.46 -4.37
C ARG A 50 -10.24 -3.18 -5.13
N PHE A 51 -9.14 -3.41 -4.42
CA PHE A 51 -8.04 -4.23 -4.92
C PHE A 51 -7.89 -5.44 -4.00
N PRO A 52 -8.61 -6.55 -4.25
CA PRO A 52 -8.60 -7.73 -3.38
C PRO A 52 -7.21 -8.33 -3.22
N GLN A 53 -6.32 -8.19 -4.22
CA GLN A 53 -4.93 -8.61 -4.14
C GLN A 53 -4.11 -7.83 -3.09
N LEU A 54 -4.65 -6.70 -2.60
CA LEU A 54 -4.07 -5.87 -1.53
C LEU A 54 -4.70 -6.16 -0.17
N GLU A 55 -5.75 -6.98 -0.14
CA GLU A 55 -6.41 -7.41 1.07
C GLU A 55 -5.70 -8.67 1.59
N GLY A 56 -4.80 -8.47 2.55
CA GLY A 56 -3.94 -9.55 3.06
C GLY A 56 -3.38 -9.22 4.45
N ASN A 57 -2.61 -10.14 5.01
CA ASN A 57 -1.95 -9.89 6.27
C ASN A 57 -0.88 -8.81 6.05
N ILE A 58 -0.96 -7.71 6.82
CA ILE A 58 0.01 -6.60 6.72
C ILE A 58 1.44 -7.10 6.90
N CYS A 59 1.63 -8.15 7.70
CA CYS A 59 2.92 -8.79 7.96
C CYS A 59 3.61 -9.34 6.70
N ASP A 60 2.85 -9.68 5.65
CA ASP A 60 3.39 -10.24 4.41
C ASP A 60 4.10 -9.18 3.56
N TYR A 61 3.88 -7.89 3.87
CA TYR A 61 4.33 -6.74 3.09
C TYR A 61 5.20 -5.78 3.90
N LEU A 62 5.57 -6.15 5.12
CA LEU A 62 6.49 -5.36 5.96
C LEU A 62 7.93 -5.84 5.78
N GLU A 63 8.88 -4.91 5.72
CA GLU A 63 10.31 -5.25 5.67
C GLU A 63 10.78 -6.06 6.90
N ARG A 64 10.10 -5.92 8.04
CA ARG A 64 10.33 -6.70 9.26
C ARG A 64 9.15 -7.61 9.55
N SER A 65 9.44 -8.83 9.98
CA SER A 65 8.44 -9.79 10.43
C SER A 65 7.69 -9.28 11.67
N CYS A 66 6.38 -9.55 11.69
CA CYS A 66 5.50 -9.30 12.82
C CYS A 66 5.94 -10.06 14.10
N PRO A 67 5.52 -9.62 15.30
CA PRO A 67 4.54 -8.56 15.57
C PRO A 67 5.09 -7.13 15.39
N ILE A 68 4.19 -6.21 15.05
CA ILE A 68 4.45 -4.77 15.04
C ILE A 68 4.33 -4.28 16.49
N PHE A 69 5.32 -3.55 16.98
CA PHE A 69 5.33 -3.01 18.34
C PHE A 69 5.10 -1.49 18.33
N ALA A 70 4.37 -1.02 19.33
CA ALA A 70 4.13 0.40 19.56
C ALA A 70 5.46 1.17 19.62
N GLY A 71 5.52 2.28 18.91
CA GLY A 71 6.70 3.12 18.77
C GLY A 71 7.77 2.61 17.79
N GLY A 72 7.61 1.42 17.22
CA GLY A 72 8.47 0.92 16.15
C GLY A 72 8.25 1.67 14.84
N ALA A 73 9.32 1.84 14.05
CA ALA A 73 9.25 2.39 12.71
C ALA A 73 9.26 1.25 11.68
N TYR A 74 8.32 1.30 10.75
CA TYR A 74 8.06 0.23 9.79
C TYR A 74 7.87 0.81 8.39
N THR A 75 8.22 0.01 7.39
CA THR A 75 7.93 0.29 5.98
C THR A 75 7.05 -0.83 5.44
N TYR A 76 5.87 -0.45 4.96
CA TYR A 76 4.99 -1.31 4.19
C TYR A 76 5.29 -1.10 2.71
N SER A 77 5.65 -2.16 2.01
CA SER A 77 6.03 -2.12 0.60
C SER A 77 5.14 -3.05 -0.20
N PHE A 78 4.51 -2.48 -1.23
CA PHE A 78 3.62 -3.22 -2.10
C PHE A 78 3.90 -2.90 -3.56
N SER A 79 3.86 -3.91 -4.44
CA SER A 79 4.02 -3.74 -5.88
C SER A 79 3.05 -4.63 -6.65
N SER A 80 2.37 -4.07 -7.66
CA SER A 80 1.51 -4.84 -8.55
C SER A 80 1.32 -4.18 -9.90
N VAL A 81 0.93 -4.99 -10.88
CA VAL A 81 0.52 -4.51 -12.18
C VAL A 81 -0.90 -3.95 -12.07
N LEU A 82 -1.07 -2.70 -12.51
CA LEU A 82 -2.39 -2.07 -12.55
C LEU A 82 -3.25 -2.74 -13.61
N ASP A 83 -4.37 -3.31 -13.21
CA ASP A 83 -5.26 -4.00 -14.14
C ASP A 83 -5.77 -3.02 -15.21
N ARG A 84 -5.77 -3.47 -16.47
CA ARG A 84 -6.33 -2.72 -17.60
C ARG A 84 -7.84 -2.52 -17.50
N LEU A 85 -8.50 -3.32 -16.66
CA LEU A 85 -9.93 -3.21 -16.35
C LEU A 85 -10.26 -2.11 -15.34
N ILE A 86 -9.26 -1.48 -14.71
CA ILE A 86 -9.49 -0.27 -13.91
C ILE A 86 -10.08 0.79 -14.86
N PRO A 87 -11.21 1.44 -14.52
CA PRO A 87 -11.88 2.43 -15.37
C PRO A 87 -10.96 3.55 -15.85
#